data_AF-A0A6L8CU53-F1
#
_entry.id   AF-A0A6L8CU53-F1
#
_cell.length_a   1.000
_cell.length_b   1.000
_cell.length_c   1.000
_cell.angle_alpha   90.00
_cell.angle_beta   90.00
_cell.angle_gamma   90.00
#
_symmetry.space_group_name_H-M   'P 1'
#
loop_
_entity.id
_entity.type
_entity.pdbx_description
1 polymer ?
#
loop_
_entity_poly.entity_id
_entity_poly.type
_entity_poly.pdbx_seq_one_letter_code
_entity_poly.pdbx_strand_id
1 'polypeptide(L)'
;MKKPADATDRIASRAAEDSDFRARLVMNPKETIARDFGVTLDEDHEIHVHEETYSATHLVIPPHSKYSEAERKEAKAGATSLEFLRRTLHDPAPPMRPPAPERVRARKHAATPKALAKKGRESILRGLAFLESVVDESGAWHCIRFNIADPDIPRHFEKPPFISALCVLALESSDEARARALCDATRKYLVSTIEYPGLWRYYRHLPQDLDSTTVCSLVIGSHPWVFLGRNVPRILANRDDNGCFKTWMLEEDEPDVVSSFRIEADPVVNANVIAYLGDHPETRDAQRWLEALIIEDRLKDSSKWYPDTVTIYYATTRAMMCAEPALDSLRPILADRILDLGGGKGEFGNLLQTAQAVSALYNIDRLESIDVKRQVERIIGSQREDGSWPELLAFGDQSLRWGAFGQIGHGSESVTTAFCIEALERLVEALEA
;
A
#
# COMPACT_ATOMS: atom_id res chain seq x y z
N MET A 1 -5.15 -9.32 -13.83
CA MET A 1 -5.87 -10.44 -13.19
C MET A 1 -7.17 -9.91 -12.60
N LYS A 2 -8.34 -10.43 -12.98
CA LYS A 2 -9.63 -10.07 -12.34
C LYS A 2 -9.61 -10.58 -10.88
N LYS A 3 -9.83 -9.68 -9.91
CA LYS A 3 -9.54 -9.83 -8.46
C LYS A 3 -10.71 -10.43 -7.62
N PRO A 4 -10.48 -10.79 -6.33
CA PRO A 4 -11.10 -11.93 -5.62
C PRO A 4 -12.40 -11.64 -4.85
N ALA A 5 -12.99 -10.45 -4.93
CA ALA A 5 -14.09 -10.03 -4.03
C ALA A 5 -15.31 -10.98 -4.03
N ASP A 6 -15.39 -11.89 -5.00
CA ASP A 6 -16.46 -12.85 -5.18
C ASP A 6 -15.98 -14.31 -5.35
N ALA A 7 -14.74 -14.65 -4.97
CA ALA A 7 -14.19 -15.97 -5.24
C ALA A 7 -15.01 -17.10 -4.59
N THR A 8 -15.51 -16.88 -3.38
CA THR A 8 -16.35 -17.85 -2.67
C THR A 8 -17.65 -18.12 -3.42
N ASP A 9 -18.36 -17.08 -3.89
CA ASP A 9 -19.63 -17.28 -4.60
C ASP A 9 -19.40 -17.88 -5.98
N ARG A 10 -18.30 -17.53 -6.67
CA ARG A 10 -17.89 -18.18 -7.92
C ARG A 10 -17.59 -19.67 -7.73
N ILE A 11 -16.90 -20.04 -6.64
CA ILE A 11 -16.65 -21.44 -6.28
C ILE A 11 -17.97 -22.15 -5.98
N ALA A 12 -18.86 -21.53 -5.19
CA ALA A 12 -20.16 -22.09 -4.83
C ALA A 12 -21.08 -22.28 -6.04
N SER A 13 -21.18 -21.27 -6.92
CA SER A 13 -21.93 -21.30 -8.17
C SER A 13 -21.41 -22.42 -9.08
N ARG A 14 -20.09 -22.54 -9.24
CA ARG A 14 -19.51 -23.63 -10.03
C ARG A 14 -19.78 -25.01 -9.42
N ALA A 15 -19.70 -25.14 -8.11
CA ALA A 15 -20.04 -26.40 -7.42
C ALA A 15 -21.53 -26.76 -7.55
N ALA A 16 -22.42 -25.78 -7.73
CA ALA A 16 -23.83 -26.05 -7.99
C ALA A 16 -24.08 -26.57 -9.42
N GLU A 17 -23.27 -26.14 -10.39
CA GLU A 17 -23.44 -26.47 -11.82
C GLU A 17 -22.64 -27.72 -12.27
N ASP A 18 -21.48 -27.99 -11.65
CA ASP A 18 -20.55 -29.05 -12.04
C ASP A 18 -20.33 -30.02 -10.88
N SER A 19 -20.97 -31.19 -10.95
CA SER A 19 -20.89 -32.24 -9.93
C SER A 19 -19.48 -32.82 -9.78
N ASP A 20 -18.71 -32.87 -10.87
CA ASP A 20 -17.34 -33.41 -10.84
C ASP A 20 -16.41 -32.40 -10.18
N PHE A 21 -16.56 -31.11 -10.48
CA PHE A 21 -15.87 -30.04 -9.76
C PHE A 21 -16.23 -30.07 -8.28
N ARG A 22 -17.52 -30.19 -7.94
CA ARG A 22 -17.98 -30.27 -6.55
C ARG A 22 -17.33 -31.43 -5.80
N ALA A 23 -17.33 -32.64 -6.37
CA ALA A 23 -16.71 -33.82 -5.75
C ALA A 23 -15.20 -33.61 -5.53
N ARG A 24 -14.49 -33.05 -6.52
CA ARG A 24 -13.06 -32.75 -6.38
C ARG A 24 -12.79 -31.65 -5.35
N LEU A 25 -13.64 -30.62 -5.30
CA LEU A 25 -13.52 -29.53 -4.34
C LEU A 25 -13.64 -30.02 -2.90
N VAL A 26 -14.55 -30.97 -2.63
CA VAL A 26 -14.69 -31.59 -1.29
C VAL A 26 -13.47 -32.43 -0.93
N MET A 27 -12.95 -33.23 -1.87
CA MET A 27 -11.81 -34.12 -1.60
C MET A 27 -10.48 -33.38 -1.48
N ASN A 28 -10.17 -32.52 -2.45
CA ASN A 28 -8.91 -31.79 -2.56
C ASN A 28 -9.18 -30.29 -2.84
N PRO A 29 -9.59 -29.50 -1.84
CA PRO A 29 -10.00 -28.10 -2.05
C PRO A 29 -8.91 -27.24 -2.69
N LYS A 30 -7.68 -27.30 -2.15
CA LYS A 30 -6.56 -26.47 -2.62
C LYS A 30 -6.16 -26.78 -4.06
N GLU A 31 -5.98 -28.05 -4.38
CA GLU A 31 -5.63 -28.51 -5.73
C GLU A 31 -6.74 -28.15 -6.73
N THR A 32 -7.99 -28.32 -6.32
CA THR A 32 -9.15 -27.98 -7.17
C THR A 32 -9.20 -26.48 -7.43
N ILE A 33 -9.09 -25.64 -6.40
CA ILE A 33 -9.05 -24.18 -6.57
C ILE A 33 -7.86 -23.77 -7.46
N ALA A 34 -6.68 -24.33 -7.22
CA ALA A 34 -5.50 -24.01 -8.00
C ALA A 34 -5.65 -24.35 -9.49
N ARG A 35 -6.15 -25.55 -9.81
CA ARG A 35 -6.39 -25.97 -11.19
C ARG A 35 -7.47 -25.13 -11.87
N ASP A 36 -8.57 -24.88 -11.18
CA ASP A 36 -9.79 -24.36 -11.80
C ASP A 36 -9.87 -22.83 -11.80
N PHE A 37 -9.15 -22.17 -10.90
CA PHE A 37 -9.12 -20.70 -10.77
C PHE A 37 -7.73 -20.11 -11.03
N GLY A 38 -6.71 -20.93 -11.26
CA GLY A 38 -5.36 -20.48 -11.60
C GLY A 38 -4.65 -19.77 -10.45
N VAL A 39 -4.96 -20.12 -9.20
CA VAL A 39 -4.38 -19.48 -8.00
C VAL A 39 -3.61 -20.50 -7.17
N THR A 40 -2.32 -20.26 -6.97
CA THR A 40 -1.52 -21.04 -6.02
C THR A 40 -1.76 -20.53 -4.61
N LEU A 41 -2.51 -21.30 -3.83
CA LEU A 41 -2.81 -20.99 -2.44
C LEU A 41 -1.63 -21.38 -1.52
N ASP A 42 -1.47 -20.63 -0.42
CA ASP A 42 -0.44 -20.86 0.59
C ASP A 42 -0.43 -22.32 1.09
N GLU A 43 0.73 -22.97 1.10
CA GLU A 43 0.91 -24.37 1.49
C GLU A 43 0.60 -24.59 2.97
N ASP A 44 0.93 -23.62 3.83
CA ASP A 44 0.80 -23.73 5.29
C ASP A 44 -0.64 -23.49 5.79
N HIS A 45 -1.59 -23.23 4.88
CA HIS A 45 -2.98 -23.01 5.21
C HIS A 45 -3.86 -24.22 4.81
N GLU A 46 -4.64 -24.71 5.75
CA GLU A 46 -5.64 -25.76 5.50
C GLU A 46 -6.97 -25.16 5.03
N ILE A 47 -7.61 -25.83 4.08
CA ILE A 47 -8.96 -25.49 3.63
C ILE A 47 -9.80 -26.75 3.77
N HIS A 48 -10.88 -26.65 4.53
CA HIS A 48 -11.87 -27.71 4.70
C HIS A 48 -13.17 -27.28 4.00
N VAL A 49 -13.72 -28.16 3.16
CA VAL A 49 -14.99 -27.92 2.45
C VAL A 49 -15.99 -28.95 2.96
N HIS A 50 -17.09 -28.46 3.53
CA HIS A 50 -18.16 -29.28 4.07
C HIS A 50 -19.44 -29.07 3.27
N GLU A 51 -20.18 -30.14 3.05
CA GLU A 51 -21.47 -30.09 2.37
C GLU A 51 -22.60 -29.97 3.39
N GLU A 52 -23.37 -28.89 3.29
CA GLU A 52 -24.63 -28.77 4.03
C GLU A 52 -25.62 -29.83 3.53
N THR A 53 -26.35 -30.44 4.47
CA THR A 53 -27.44 -31.37 4.17
C THR A 53 -28.67 -30.96 4.98
N TYR A 54 -29.85 -31.42 4.58
CA TYR A 54 -31.09 -31.17 5.34
C TYR A 54 -31.08 -31.71 6.79
N SER A 55 -30.09 -32.52 7.15
CA SER A 55 -29.96 -33.16 8.46
C SER A 55 -28.70 -32.78 9.24
N ALA A 56 -27.80 -31.96 8.67
CA ALA A 56 -26.55 -31.58 9.32
C ALA A 56 -26.23 -30.10 9.06
N THR A 57 -25.96 -29.37 10.15
CA THR A 57 -25.59 -27.95 10.13
C THR A 57 -24.17 -27.78 10.66
N HIS A 58 -23.35 -27.01 9.97
CA HIS A 58 -21.98 -26.73 10.39
C HIS A 58 -21.89 -25.41 11.15
N LEU A 59 -21.14 -25.40 12.25
CA LEU A 59 -20.85 -24.18 13.02
C LEU A 59 -19.37 -23.84 12.86
N VAL A 60 -19.07 -22.62 12.39
CA VAL A 60 -17.70 -22.11 12.28
C VAL A 60 -17.47 -21.09 13.39
N ILE A 61 -16.49 -21.38 14.25
CA ILE A 61 -16.10 -20.48 15.35
C ILE A 61 -14.82 -19.76 14.94
N PRO A 62 -14.74 -18.41 15.08
CA PRO A 62 -13.52 -17.66 14.83
C PRO A 62 -12.34 -18.17 15.67
N PRO A 63 -11.09 -18.07 15.17
CA PRO A 63 -9.93 -18.41 15.97
C PRO A 63 -9.84 -17.49 17.20
N HIS A 64 -9.20 -17.99 18.25
CA HIS A 64 -8.80 -17.13 19.35
C HIS A 64 -7.96 -15.97 18.82
N SER A 65 -8.17 -14.79 19.41
CA SER A 65 -7.35 -13.63 19.06
C SER A 65 -5.88 -13.90 19.33
N LYS A 66 -5.03 -13.35 18.46
CA LYS A 66 -3.59 -13.26 18.70
C LYS A 66 -3.25 -12.41 19.94
N TYR A 67 -4.22 -11.64 20.47
CA TYR A 67 -4.07 -10.81 21.66
C TYR A 67 -4.82 -11.40 22.84
N SER A 68 -4.17 -11.38 24.00
CA SER A 68 -4.78 -11.69 25.29
C SER A 68 -5.86 -10.66 25.66
N GLU A 69 -6.77 -11.06 26.55
CA GLU A 69 -7.78 -10.16 27.09
C GLU A 69 -7.16 -8.95 27.83
N ALA A 70 -6.02 -9.17 28.49
CA ALA A 70 -5.25 -8.10 29.14
C ALA A 70 -4.72 -7.09 28.11
N GLU A 71 -4.06 -7.54 27.04
CA GLU A 71 -3.58 -6.65 25.96
C GLU A 71 -4.73 -5.87 25.33
N ARG A 72 -5.88 -6.52 25.11
CA ARG A 72 -7.09 -5.85 24.61
C ARG A 72 -7.60 -4.80 25.59
N LYS A 73 -7.62 -5.09 26.89
CA LYS A 73 -8.08 -4.16 27.94
C LYS A 73 -7.13 -2.98 28.14
N GLU A 74 -5.82 -3.20 28.07
CA GLU A 74 -4.83 -2.12 28.14
C GLU A 74 -4.86 -1.23 26.90
N ALA A 75 -5.06 -1.83 25.72
CA ALA A 75 -5.31 -1.09 24.48
C ALA A 75 -6.57 -0.22 24.62
N LYS A 76 -7.65 -0.74 25.25
CA LYS A 76 -8.90 0.01 25.53
C LYS A 76 -8.69 1.27 26.36
N ALA A 77 -7.72 1.26 27.28
CA ALA A 77 -7.42 2.40 28.13
C ALA A 77 -6.45 3.42 27.50
N GLY A 78 -5.88 3.13 26.33
CA GLY A 78 -4.83 3.95 25.70
C GLY A 78 -3.50 3.92 26.44
N ALA A 79 -3.45 3.19 27.56
CA ALA A 79 -2.26 3.01 28.38
C ALA A 79 -1.17 2.29 27.60
N THR A 80 -1.50 1.25 26.81
CA THR A 80 -0.54 0.57 25.94
C THR A 80 0.01 1.48 24.86
N SER A 81 -0.81 2.34 24.26
CA SER A 81 -0.38 3.27 23.21
C SER A 81 0.58 4.33 23.78
N LEU A 82 0.26 4.92 24.93
CA LEU A 82 1.13 5.87 25.63
C LEU A 82 2.40 5.21 26.16
N GLU A 83 2.31 4.00 26.71
CA GLU A 83 3.46 3.26 27.21
C GLU A 83 4.34 2.73 26.06
N PHE A 84 3.74 2.27 24.96
CA PHE A 84 4.44 1.88 23.74
C PHE A 84 5.14 3.09 23.11
N LEU A 85 4.48 4.24 23.00
CA LEU A 85 5.12 5.48 22.58
C LEU A 85 6.28 5.84 23.50
N ARG A 86 6.13 5.69 24.82
CA ARG A 86 7.23 5.88 25.80
C ARG A 86 8.35 4.84 25.68
N ARG A 87 8.06 3.60 25.31
CA ARG A 87 9.06 2.53 25.16
C ARG A 87 9.79 2.64 23.83
N THR A 88 9.09 2.95 22.75
CA THR A 88 9.68 3.25 21.44
C THR A 88 10.45 4.55 21.45
N LEU A 89 10.12 5.50 22.34
CA LEU A 89 10.93 6.67 22.65
C LEU A 89 12.40 6.33 23.03
N HIS A 90 12.68 5.09 23.45
CA HIS A 90 14.02 4.64 23.85
C HIS A 90 14.82 3.93 22.74
N ASP A 91 14.28 3.75 21.54
CA ASP A 91 15.01 3.26 20.36
C ASP A 91 15.07 4.36 19.28
N PRO A 92 16.00 5.33 19.44
CA PRO A 92 16.07 6.47 18.53
C PRO A 92 16.59 6.02 17.17
N ALA A 93 15.83 6.33 16.13
CA ALA A 93 16.31 6.27 14.75
C ALA A 93 17.52 7.22 14.59
N PRO A 94 18.49 6.90 13.71
CA PRO A 94 19.63 7.76 13.45
C PRO A 94 19.15 9.13 12.97
N PRO A 95 19.94 10.20 13.16
CA PRO A 95 19.58 11.55 12.70
C PRO A 95 19.38 11.58 11.19
N MET A 96 18.59 12.55 10.71
CA MET A 96 18.30 12.66 9.29
C MET A 96 19.60 12.96 8.56
N ARG A 97 19.90 12.16 7.53
CA ARG A 97 21.09 12.37 6.73
C ARG A 97 20.96 13.69 5.95
N PRO A 98 22.05 14.48 5.82
CA PRO A 98 21.99 15.70 5.03
C PRO A 98 21.57 15.37 3.58
N PRO A 99 21.02 16.35 2.83
CA PRO A 99 20.72 16.16 1.41
C PRO A 99 21.94 15.59 0.68
N ALA A 100 21.69 14.68 -0.27
CA ALA A 100 22.76 14.16 -1.10
C ALA A 100 23.49 15.36 -1.75
N PRO A 101 24.83 15.40 -1.77
CA PRO A 101 25.56 16.46 -2.43
C PRO A 101 25.07 16.56 -3.87
N GLU A 102 24.76 17.78 -4.36
CA GLU A 102 24.47 17.96 -5.77
C GLU A 102 25.69 17.47 -6.57
N ARG A 103 25.53 16.33 -7.28
CA ARG A 103 26.56 15.89 -8.21
C ARG A 103 26.68 16.96 -9.26
N VAL A 104 27.83 17.62 -9.31
CA VAL A 104 28.17 18.68 -10.26
C VAL A 104 27.69 18.24 -11.63
N ARG A 105 26.71 18.97 -12.20
CA ARG A 105 26.20 18.72 -13.56
C ARG A 105 27.39 18.78 -14.51
N ALA A 106 27.90 17.62 -14.91
CA ALA A 106 28.93 17.53 -15.92
C ALA A 106 28.33 18.06 -17.23
N ARG A 107 28.59 19.33 -17.54
CA ARG A 107 28.34 19.87 -18.87
C ARG A 107 29.29 19.17 -19.84
N LYS A 108 28.76 18.26 -20.66
CA LYS A 108 28.80 18.30 -22.13
C LYS A 108 28.49 16.92 -22.74
N HIS A 109 27.58 16.95 -23.71
CA HIS A 109 26.86 15.87 -24.39
C HIS A 109 25.69 15.25 -23.60
N ALA A 110 24.47 15.55 -24.07
CA ALA A 110 23.26 14.84 -23.65
C ALA A 110 23.49 13.33 -23.87
N ALA A 111 23.40 12.55 -22.81
CA ALA A 111 23.53 11.11 -22.90
C ALA A 111 22.44 10.57 -23.85
N THR A 112 22.81 9.59 -24.69
CA THR A 112 21.83 8.94 -25.58
C THR A 112 20.76 8.21 -24.74
N PRO A 113 19.52 8.04 -25.25
CA PRO A 113 18.48 7.27 -24.55
C PRO A 113 19.00 5.93 -24.01
N LYS A 114 19.69 5.16 -24.86
CA LYS A 114 20.31 3.88 -24.50
C LYS A 114 21.36 3.99 -23.38
N ALA A 115 22.16 5.06 -23.37
CA ALA A 115 23.14 5.26 -22.30
C ALA A 115 22.47 5.65 -20.97
N LEU A 116 21.38 6.42 -21.01
CA LEU A 116 20.57 6.73 -19.84
C LEU A 116 19.82 5.51 -19.31
N ALA A 117 19.21 4.71 -20.19
CA ALA A 117 18.57 3.45 -19.86
C ALA A 117 19.52 2.53 -19.09
N LYS A 118 20.75 2.34 -19.61
CA LYS A 118 21.81 1.57 -18.94
C LYS A 118 22.13 2.11 -17.54
N LYS A 119 22.31 3.43 -17.39
CA LYS A 119 22.56 4.06 -16.09
C LYS A 119 21.37 3.90 -15.13
N GLY A 120 20.14 3.90 -15.66
CA GLY A 120 18.91 3.62 -14.91
C GLY A 120 18.91 2.22 -14.34
N ARG A 121 19.19 1.20 -15.17
CA ARG A 121 19.36 -0.20 -14.72
C ARG A 121 20.43 -0.34 -13.64
N GLU A 122 21.60 0.29 -13.83
CA GLU A 122 22.66 0.30 -12.82
C GLU A 122 22.21 0.97 -11.49
N SER A 123 21.37 2.01 -11.58
CA SER A 123 20.81 2.69 -10.41
C SER A 123 19.76 1.84 -9.69
N ILE A 124 18.89 1.14 -10.43
CA ILE A 124 17.94 0.16 -9.88
C ILE A 124 18.68 -0.93 -9.09
N LEU A 125 19.72 -1.54 -9.67
CA LEU A 125 20.49 -2.59 -9.01
C LEU A 125 21.14 -2.13 -7.70
N ARG A 126 21.64 -0.89 -7.65
CA ARG A 126 22.16 -0.29 -6.41
C ARG A 126 21.05 -0.03 -5.39
N GLY A 127 19.90 0.45 -5.84
CA GLY A 127 18.71 0.64 -4.99
C GLY A 127 18.26 -0.67 -4.35
N LEU A 128 18.16 -1.73 -5.15
CA LEU A 128 17.82 -3.06 -4.64
C LEU A 128 18.87 -3.59 -3.66
N ALA A 129 20.16 -3.36 -3.91
CA ALA A 129 21.22 -3.73 -2.98
C ALA A 129 21.10 -3.00 -1.63
N PHE A 130 20.75 -1.70 -1.67
CA PHE A 130 20.45 -0.94 -0.46
C PHE A 130 19.26 -1.55 0.29
N LEU A 131 18.15 -1.82 -0.41
CA LEU A 131 16.95 -2.39 0.19
C LEU A 131 17.22 -3.75 0.87
N GLU A 132 17.97 -4.64 0.21
CA GLU A 132 18.43 -5.92 0.78
C GLU A 132 19.23 -5.73 2.08
N SER A 133 19.94 -4.62 2.23
CA SER A 133 20.72 -4.33 3.44
C SER A 133 19.91 -3.76 4.61
N VAL A 134 18.69 -3.27 4.38
CA VAL A 134 17.88 -2.58 5.40
C VAL A 134 16.55 -3.24 5.70
N VAL A 135 16.01 -4.07 4.80
CA VAL A 135 14.88 -4.95 5.09
C VAL A 135 15.36 -6.03 6.04
N ASP A 136 14.62 -6.25 7.13
CA ASP A 136 15.08 -7.17 8.16
C ASP A 136 14.89 -8.64 7.78
N GLU A 137 15.42 -9.54 8.60
CA GLU A 137 15.35 -10.99 8.40
C GLU A 137 13.92 -11.55 8.34
N SER A 138 12.95 -10.85 8.93
CA SER A 138 11.55 -11.25 8.87
C SER A 138 10.91 -10.87 7.54
N GLY A 139 11.52 -9.96 6.77
CA GLY A 139 10.97 -9.35 5.56
C GLY A 139 10.24 -8.03 5.83
N ALA A 140 10.36 -7.48 7.05
CA ALA A 140 9.72 -6.23 7.43
C ALA A 140 10.57 -5.03 6.98
N TRP A 141 9.88 -3.97 6.56
CA TRP A 141 10.49 -2.75 6.07
C TRP A 141 10.49 -1.69 7.16
N HIS A 142 11.64 -1.05 7.36
CA HIS A 142 11.76 0.04 8.31
C HIS A 142 11.10 1.32 7.78
N CYS A 143 10.29 1.94 8.63
CA CYS A 143 9.80 3.31 8.48
C CYS A 143 10.27 4.12 9.67
N ILE A 144 10.52 5.41 9.49
CA ILE A 144 10.84 6.31 10.59
C ILE A 144 9.61 7.16 10.90
N ARG A 145 9.19 7.15 12.16
CA ARG A 145 8.23 8.09 12.72
C ARG A 145 8.98 9.29 13.29
N PHE A 146 8.55 10.50 12.97
CA PHE A 146 9.16 11.73 13.45
C PHE A 146 8.10 12.80 13.68
N ASN A 147 8.43 13.83 14.47
CA ASN A 147 7.57 14.98 14.63
C ASN A 147 7.89 16.03 13.56
N ILE A 148 6.86 16.54 12.88
CA ILE A 148 6.97 17.49 11.78
C ILE A 148 7.17 18.92 12.30
N ALA A 149 6.58 19.24 13.45
CA ALA A 149 6.57 20.59 14.05
C ALA A 149 7.75 20.85 15.00
N ASP A 150 8.31 19.80 15.60
CA ASP A 150 9.36 19.87 16.61
C ASP A 150 10.45 18.83 16.31
N PRO A 151 11.56 19.24 15.66
CA PRO A 151 12.65 18.34 15.30
C PRO A 151 13.47 17.85 16.50
N ASP A 152 13.29 18.45 17.69
CA ASP A 152 14.00 18.03 18.90
C ASP A 152 13.35 16.77 19.53
N ILE A 153 12.12 16.44 19.13
CA ILE A 153 11.48 15.18 19.51
C ILE A 153 12.19 14.02 18.80
N PRO A 154 12.65 12.99 19.54
CA PRO A 154 13.33 11.85 18.95
C PRO A 154 12.52 11.17 17.84
N ARG A 155 13.25 10.64 16.87
CA ARG A 155 12.74 9.90 15.72
C ARG A 155 12.78 8.41 16.05
N HIS A 156 11.87 7.60 15.51
CA HIS A 156 11.72 6.20 15.91
C HIS A 156 11.61 5.26 14.72
N PHE A 157 12.28 4.11 14.82
CA PHE A 157 12.07 3.02 13.87
C PHE A 157 10.74 2.32 14.16
N GLU A 158 10.02 2.06 13.08
CA GLU A 158 8.75 1.38 13.08
C GLU A 158 8.76 0.33 11.97
N LYS A 159 7.97 -0.73 12.16
CA LYS A 159 7.81 -1.82 11.18
C LYS A 159 6.32 -2.08 10.90
N PRO A 160 5.58 -1.11 10.35
CA PRO A 160 4.17 -1.30 10.10
C PRO A 160 3.96 -2.19 8.85
N PRO A 161 3.06 -3.20 8.89
CA PRO A 161 2.72 -4.02 7.72
C PRO A 161 2.34 -3.20 6.49
N PHE A 162 1.66 -2.07 6.69
CA PHE A 162 1.32 -1.12 5.62
C PHE A 162 2.53 -0.68 4.79
N ILE A 163 3.63 -0.26 5.44
CA ILE A 163 4.83 0.22 4.73
C ILE A 163 5.45 -0.90 3.92
N SER A 164 5.57 -2.08 4.54
CA SER A 164 6.06 -3.28 3.86
C SER A 164 5.22 -3.60 2.61
N ALA A 165 3.90 -3.59 2.73
CA ALA A 165 3.02 -3.87 1.60
C ALA A 165 3.09 -2.78 0.51
N LEU A 166 3.10 -1.51 0.90
CA LEU A 166 3.19 -0.39 -0.03
C LEU A 166 4.49 -0.42 -0.85
N CYS A 167 5.62 -0.70 -0.20
CA CYS A 167 6.92 -0.84 -0.86
C CYS A 167 6.97 -2.08 -1.78
N VAL A 168 6.33 -3.18 -1.41
CA VAL A 168 6.24 -4.37 -2.28
C VAL A 168 5.42 -4.07 -3.53
N LEU A 169 4.28 -3.40 -3.42
CA LEU A 169 3.50 -3.00 -4.60
C LEU A 169 4.31 -2.13 -5.56
N ALA A 170 5.22 -1.30 -5.04
CA ALA A 170 6.14 -0.55 -5.87
C ALA A 170 7.18 -1.48 -6.55
N LEU A 171 7.82 -2.36 -5.78
CA LEU A 171 8.85 -3.27 -6.30
C LEU A 171 8.34 -4.34 -7.28
N GLU A 172 7.04 -4.63 -7.31
CA GLU A 172 6.42 -5.54 -8.29
C GLU A 172 6.65 -5.09 -9.75
N SER A 173 7.03 -3.82 -9.97
CA SER A 173 7.45 -3.32 -11.28
C SER A 173 8.82 -3.82 -11.76
N SER A 174 9.62 -4.47 -10.90
CA SER A 174 10.98 -4.90 -11.23
C SER A 174 11.09 -6.42 -11.39
N ASP A 175 11.61 -6.86 -12.53
CA ASP A 175 11.91 -8.27 -12.84
C ASP A 175 13.27 -8.74 -12.31
N GLU A 176 13.94 -7.95 -11.50
CA GLU A 176 15.22 -8.35 -10.91
C GLU A 176 15.03 -9.45 -9.86
N ALA A 177 15.94 -10.44 -9.85
CA ALA A 177 15.85 -11.56 -8.91
C ALA A 177 15.87 -11.11 -7.44
N ARG A 178 16.60 -10.03 -7.15
CA ARG A 178 16.65 -9.41 -5.81
C ARG A 178 15.32 -8.75 -5.43
N ALA A 179 14.64 -8.10 -6.38
CA ALA A 179 13.32 -7.52 -6.14
C ALA A 179 12.32 -8.63 -5.78
N ARG A 180 12.29 -9.72 -6.56
CA ARG A 180 11.45 -10.90 -6.26
C ARG A 180 11.74 -11.49 -4.88
N ALA A 181 13.01 -11.68 -4.52
CA ALA A 181 13.38 -12.20 -3.21
C ALA A 181 12.90 -11.31 -2.05
N LEU A 182 13.01 -9.98 -2.19
CA LEU A 182 12.47 -9.02 -1.24
C LEU A 182 10.94 -9.12 -1.14
N CYS A 183 10.25 -9.15 -2.28
CA CYS A 183 8.80 -9.31 -2.32
C CYS A 183 8.35 -10.61 -1.62
N ASP A 184 9.02 -11.73 -1.86
CA ASP A 184 8.69 -13.04 -1.26
C ASP A 184 8.91 -13.05 0.25
N ALA A 185 10.03 -12.49 0.72
CA ALA A 185 10.29 -12.35 2.15
C ALA A 185 9.23 -11.48 2.83
N THR A 186 8.88 -10.34 2.21
CA THR A 186 7.86 -9.45 2.75
C THR A 186 6.46 -10.06 2.71
N ARG A 187 6.09 -10.84 1.69
CA ARG A 187 4.81 -11.58 1.67
C ARG A 187 4.67 -12.49 2.91
N LYS A 188 5.74 -13.20 3.29
CA LYS A 188 5.76 -14.03 4.50
C LYS A 188 5.58 -13.21 5.78
N TYR A 189 6.23 -12.05 5.86
CA TYR A 189 6.01 -11.10 6.95
C TYR A 189 4.55 -10.64 7.05
N LEU A 190 3.92 -10.27 5.93
CA LEU A 190 2.53 -9.84 5.89
C LEU A 190 1.57 -10.96 6.33
N VAL A 191 1.82 -12.21 5.91
CA VAL A 191 1.06 -13.38 6.40
C VAL A 191 1.24 -13.56 7.91
N SER A 192 2.45 -13.38 8.46
CA SER A 192 2.67 -13.51 9.90
C SER A 192 1.89 -12.48 10.73
N THR A 193 1.63 -11.30 10.16
CA THR A 193 0.96 -10.16 10.81
C THR A 193 -0.55 -10.11 10.56
N ILE A 194 -1.10 -10.98 9.70
CA ILE A 194 -2.55 -11.01 9.43
C ILE A 194 -3.36 -11.35 10.69
N GLU A 195 -4.46 -10.65 10.89
CA GLU A 195 -5.43 -10.93 11.95
C GLU A 195 -6.72 -11.45 11.32
N TYR A 196 -7.48 -12.29 12.05
CA TYR A 196 -8.79 -12.73 11.57
C TYR A 196 -9.74 -11.52 11.38
N PRO A 197 -10.59 -11.51 10.33
CA PRO A 197 -10.75 -12.49 9.24
C PRO A 197 -9.92 -12.19 7.98
N GLY A 198 -8.73 -11.59 8.12
CA GLY A 198 -7.87 -11.15 7.01
C GLY A 198 -7.66 -9.63 7.04
N LEU A 199 -7.42 -9.09 8.24
CA LEU A 199 -7.30 -7.66 8.52
C LEU A 199 -5.92 -7.35 9.09
N TRP A 200 -5.51 -6.09 8.96
CA TRP A 200 -4.26 -5.58 9.49
C TRP A 200 -4.48 -4.29 10.26
N ARG A 201 -3.52 -4.00 11.14
CA ARG A 201 -3.38 -2.75 11.87
C ARG A 201 -2.11 -2.06 11.38
N TYR A 202 -2.11 -0.73 11.30
CA TYR A 202 -0.88 0.01 11.07
C TYR A 202 0.14 -0.23 12.20
N TYR A 203 -0.32 -0.11 13.46
CA TYR A 203 0.43 -0.50 14.65
C TYR A 203 -0.33 -1.52 15.47
N ARG A 204 0.42 -2.40 16.16
CA ARG A 204 -0.15 -3.42 17.05
C ARG A 204 -1.13 -2.86 18.10
N HIS A 205 -0.93 -1.62 18.55
CA HIS A 205 -1.75 -0.98 19.58
C HIS A 205 -2.90 -0.11 19.03
N LEU A 206 -3.00 0.06 17.70
CA LEU A 206 -4.09 0.80 17.06
C LEU A 206 -5.18 -0.17 16.60
N PRO A 207 -6.43 0.29 16.37
CA PRO A 207 -7.47 -0.51 15.72
C PRO A 207 -7.05 -1.05 14.36
N GLN A 208 -7.77 -2.06 13.86
CA GLN A 208 -7.59 -2.48 12.47
C GLN A 208 -8.04 -1.34 11.54
N ASP A 209 -7.40 -1.23 10.38
CA ASP A 209 -7.69 -0.14 9.44
C ASP A 209 -7.74 -0.63 7.99
N LEU A 210 -8.55 0.06 7.20
CA LEU A 210 -8.76 -0.30 5.80
C LEU A 210 -7.56 0.01 4.92
N ASP A 211 -6.71 0.97 5.30
CA ASP A 211 -5.55 1.35 4.50
C ASP A 211 -4.50 0.22 4.50
N SER A 212 -4.09 -0.20 5.70
CA SER A 212 -3.25 -1.36 5.95
C SER A 212 -3.87 -2.62 5.38
N THR A 213 -5.15 -2.86 5.67
CA THR A 213 -5.83 -4.10 5.25
C THR A 213 -5.86 -4.26 3.74
N THR A 214 -6.26 -3.23 3.00
CA THR A 214 -6.44 -3.33 1.55
C THR A 214 -5.10 -3.41 0.83
N VAL A 215 -4.10 -2.62 1.24
CA VAL A 215 -2.75 -2.67 0.66
C VAL A 215 -2.07 -4.01 0.94
N CYS A 216 -2.17 -4.55 2.17
CA CYS A 216 -1.65 -5.88 2.48
C CYS A 216 -2.39 -6.99 1.69
N SER A 217 -3.71 -6.87 1.56
CA SER A 217 -4.53 -7.83 0.80
C SER A 217 -4.21 -7.83 -0.69
N LEU A 218 -3.88 -6.66 -1.26
CA LEU A 218 -3.40 -6.56 -2.65
C LEU A 218 -2.13 -7.37 -2.87
N VAL A 219 -1.20 -7.30 -1.92
CA VAL A 219 0.05 -8.05 -1.98
C VAL A 219 -0.24 -9.54 -1.77
N ILE A 220 -0.80 -9.98 -0.66
CA ILE A 220 -0.97 -11.41 -0.37
C ILE A 220 -2.29 -12.01 -0.87
N GLY A 221 -2.76 -11.56 -2.05
CA GLY A 221 -4.07 -11.91 -2.60
C GLY A 221 -4.36 -13.41 -2.78
N SER A 222 -3.32 -14.26 -2.81
CA SER A 222 -3.44 -15.71 -2.87
C SER A 222 -3.59 -16.40 -1.52
N HIS A 223 -3.38 -15.69 -0.40
CA HIS A 223 -3.61 -16.25 0.93
C HIS A 223 -5.10 -16.58 1.08
N PRO A 224 -5.50 -17.78 1.57
CA PRO A 224 -6.90 -18.23 1.53
C PRO A 224 -7.92 -17.29 2.18
N TRP A 225 -7.57 -16.60 3.27
CA TRP A 225 -8.49 -15.60 3.87
C TRP A 225 -8.78 -14.42 2.94
N VAL A 226 -7.79 -13.99 2.16
CA VAL A 226 -7.91 -12.88 1.23
C VAL A 226 -8.57 -13.36 -0.06
N PHE A 227 -8.08 -14.46 -0.63
CA PHE A 227 -8.61 -15.02 -1.87
C PHE A 227 -10.10 -15.36 -1.74
N LEU A 228 -10.52 -15.97 -0.64
CA LEU A 228 -11.94 -16.32 -0.37
C LEU A 228 -12.77 -15.13 0.14
N GLY A 229 -12.22 -13.92 0.17
CA GLY A 229 -12.93 -12.71 0.56
C GLY A 229 -13.40 -12.69 2.02
N ARG A 230 -12.70 -13.37 2.94
CA ARG A 230 -13.10 -13.44 4.37
C ARG A 230 -13.14 -12.07 5.05
N ASN A 231 -12.31 -11.14 4.59
CA ASN A 231 -12.28 -9.76 5.07
C ASN A 231 -13.33 -8.84 4.41
N VAL A 232 -13.87 -9.22 3.24
CA VAL A 232 -14.77 -8.37 2.44
C VAL A 232 -16.00 -7.93 3.23
N PRO A 233 -16.75 -8.80 3.95
CA PRO A 233 -17.90 -8.35 4.72
C PRO A 233 -17.57 -7.25 5.74
N ARG A 234 -16.40 -7.34 6.39
CA ARG A 234 -15.97 -6.33 7.36
C ARG A 234 -15.56 -5.03 6.70
N ILE A 235 -14.89 -5.10 5.55
CA ILE A 235 -14.54 -3.93 4.74
C ILE A 235 -15.81 -3.20 4.29
N LEU A 236 -16.78 -3.93 3.71
CA LEU A 236 -18.06 -3.39 3.25
C LEU A 236 -18.86 -2.77 4.41
N ALA A 237 -18.86 -3.38 5.59
CA ALA A 237 -19.54 -2.81 6.75
C ALA A 237 -18.93 -1.47 7.22
N ASN A 238 -17.68 -1.14 6.87
CA ASN A 238 -16.98 0.04 7.37
C ASN A 238 -17.16 1.29 6.48
N ARG A 239 -18.40 1.56 6.09
CA ARG A 239 -18.78 2.76 5.33
C ARG A 239 -19.42 3.83 6.21
N ASP A 240 -19.47 5.05 5.70
CA ASP A 240 -20.33 6.11 6.18
C ASP A 240 -21.70 6.09 5.47
N ASP A 241 -22.57 7.03 5.83
CA ASP A 241 -23.93 7.14 5.26
C ASP A 241 -23.93 7.52 3.76
N ASN A 242 -22.81 8.01 3.23
CA ASN A 242 -22.64 8.32 1.81
C ASN A 242 -22.03 7.15 1.03
N GLY A 243 -21.83 5.98 1.66
CA GLY A 243 -21.23 4.81 1.03
C GLY A 243 -19.71 4.90 0.86
N CYS A 244 -19.05 5.87 1.48
CA CYS A 244 -17.61 6.02 1.46
C CYS A 244 -16.95 5.27 2.61
N PHE A 245 -15.75 4.75 2.41
CA PHE A 245 -15.06 3.91 3.38
C PHE A 245 -14.26 4.76 4.38
N LYS A 246 -14.38 4.40 5.67
CA LYS A 246 -13.65 5.05 6.78
C LYS A 246 -12.30 4.36 7.01
N THR A 247 -11.31 5.07 7.54
CA THR A 247 -9.98 4.48 7.80
C THR A 247 -10.03 3.37 8.83
N TRP A 248 -10.55 3.65 10.03
CA TRP A 248 -10.50 2.72 11.17
C TRP A 248 -11.74 1.82 11.20
N MET A 249 -11.52 0.54 11.43
CA MET A 249 -12.57 -0.43 11.76
C MET A 249 -12.65 -0.48 13.28
N LEU A 250 -13.76 -0.01 13.84
CA LEU A 250 -14.01 0.01 15.28
C LEU A 250 -15.17 -0.94 15.60
N GLU A 251 -14.93 -1.92 16.45
CA GLU A 251 -16.02 -2.67 17.11
C GLU A 251 -16.74 -1.81 18.16
N GLU A 252 -17.97 -2.18 18.54
CA GLU A 252 -18.72 -1.47 19.59
C GLU A 252 -17.98 -1.40 20.93
N ASP A 253 -17.15 -2.39 21.22
CA ASP A 253 -16.37 -2.48 22.45
C ASP A 253 -14.88 -2.18 22.25
N GLU A 254 -14.44 -1.86 21.03
CA GLU A 254 -13.03 -1.60 20.75
C GLU A 254 -12.56 -0.27 21.38
N PRO A 255 -11.25 -0.16 21.70
CA PRO A 255 -10.65 1.02 22.30
C PRO A 255 -11.05 2.33 21.63
N ASP A 256 -11.75 3.20 22.36
CA ASP A 256 -12.03 4.57 21.91
C ASP A 256 -10.82 5.50 22.09
N VAL A 257 -9.60 4.95 22.09
CA VAL A 257 -8.33 5.70 22.15
C VAL A 257 -8.11 6.54 20.89
N VAL A 258 -8.95 6.30 19.89
CA VAL A 258 -9.01 7.02 18.64
C VAL A 258 -10.38 7.63 18.33
N SER A 259 -11.28 7.91 19.28
CA SER A 259 -12.57 8.61 18.97
C SER A 259 -12.37 9.91 18.21
N SER A 260 -11.35 10.67 18.61
CA SER A 260 -10.92 11.91 17.95
C SER A 260 -10.34 11.67 16.54
N PHE A 261 -10.17 10.40 16.15
CA PHE A 261 -9.80 9.92 14.83
C PHE A 261 -10.89 9.04 14.22
N ARG A 262 -12.17 9.18 14.59
CA ARG A 262 -13.27 8.80 13.67
C ARG A 262 -13.15 9.72 12.46
N ILE A 263 -12.25 9.37 11.57
CA ILE A 263 -11.92 10.14 10.38
C ILE A 263 -13.04 9.86 9.39
N GLU A 264 -13.44 10.93 8.73
CA GLU A 264 -14.32 10.88 7.57
C GLU A 264 -13.67 10.04 6.46
N ALA A 265 -14.36 9.89 5.33
CA ALA A 265 -13.77 9.23 4.18
C ALA A 265 -12.43 9.89 3.79
N ASP A 266 -11.39 9.07 3.60
CA ASP A 266 -10.08 9.51 3.13
C ASP A 266 -9.88 9.06 1.66
N PRO A 267 -9.39 9.93 0.76
CA PRO A 267 -9.31 9.62 -0.66
C PRO A 267 -8.33 8.48 -0.99
N VAL A 268 -7.22 8.35 -0.26
CA VAL A 268 -6.26 7.26 -0.50
C VAL A 268 -6.81 5.94 0.04
N VAL A 269 -7.46 5.96 1.22
CA VAL A 269 -8.10 4.77 1.77
C VAL A 269 -9.17 4.25 0.82
N ASN A 270 -10.03 5.13 0.29
CA ASN A 270 -11.06 4.74 -0.66
C ASN A 270 -10.47 4.24 -1.98
N ALA A 271 -9.41 4.88 -2.49
CA ALA A 271 -8.68 4.38 -3.66
C ALA A 271 -8.11 2.97 -3.41
N ASN A 272 -7.56 2.69 -2.23
CA ASN A 272 -7.03 1.38 -1.89
C ASN A 272 -8.12 0.31 -1.73
N VAL A 273 -9.28 0.68 -1.17
CA VAL A 273 -10.46 -0.20 -1.14
C VAL A 273 -10.94 -0.53 -2.55
N ILE A 274 -11.05 0.47 -3.44
CA ILE A 274 -11.42 0.27 -4.85
C ILE A 274 -10.39 -0.62 -5.55
N ALA A 275 -9.10 -0.39 -5.33
CA ALA A 275 -8.03 -1.21 -5.90
C ALA A 275 -8.14 -2.69 -5.46
N TYR A 276 -8.53 -2.94 -4.21
CA TYR A 276 -8.65 -4.29 -3.66
C TYR A 276 -9.93 -5.00 -4.11
N LEU A 277 -11.09 -4.34 -3.96
CA LEU A 277 -12.40 -4.93 -4.28
C LEU A 277 -12.73 -4.91 -5.78
N GLY A 278 -12.06 -4.05 -6.56
CA GLY A 278 -12.30 -3.89 -7.99
C GLY A 278 -13.56 -3.08 -8.30
N ASP A 279 -14.00 -3.13 -9.56
CA ASP A 279 -15.28 -2.58 -9.99
C ASP A 279 -16.45 -3.42 -9.44
N HIS A 280 -16.80 -3.13 -8.19
CA HIS A 280 -17.81 -3.85 -7.43
C HIS A 280 -19.02 -2.95 -7.13
N PRO A 281 -20.28 -3.43 -7.19
CA PRO A 281 -21.46 -2.61 -6.93
C PRO A 281 -21.38 -1.82 -5.62
N GLU A 282 -20.88 -2.46 -4.56
CA GLU A 282 -20.69 -1.88 -3.23
C GLU A 282 -19.57 -0.82 -3.11
N THR A 283 -18.80 -0.58 -4.19
CA THR A 283 -17.77 0.46 -4.25
C THR A 283 -18.20 1.68 -5.07
N ARG A 284 -19.36 1.64 -5.74
CA ARG A 284 -19.80 2.69 -6.66
C ARG A 284 -19.94 4.06 -6.02
N ASP A 285 -20.37 4.12 -4.76
CA ASP A 285 -20.51 5.38 -4.04
C ASP A 285 -19.14 6.00 -3.74
N ALA A 286 -18.20 5.20 -3.24
CA ALA A 286 -16.81 5.62 -3.06
C ALA A 286 -16.13 6.03 -4.38
N GLN A 287 -16.39 5.31 -5.48
CA GLN A 287 -15.89 5.69 -6.80
C GLN A 287 -16.42 7.08 -7.20
N ARG A 288 -17.74 7.31 -7.15
CA ARG A 288 -18.36 8.60 -7.49
C ARG A 288 -17.86 9.74 -6.61
N TRP A 289 -17.67 9.49 -5.32
CA TRP A 289 -17.14 10.47 -4.38
C TRP A 289 -15.70 10.85 -4.72
N LEU A 290 -14.83 9.86 -4.99
CA LEU A 290 -13.44 10.11 -5.38
C LEU A 290 -13.35 10.84 -6.74
N GLU A 291 -14.18 10.45 -7.71
CA GLU A 291 -14.28 11.15 -8.99
C GLU A 291 -14.68 12.62 -8.79
N ALA A 292 -15.72 12.89 -8.00
CA ALA A 292 -16.17 14.25 -7.72
C ALA A 292 -15.07 15.09 -7.05
N LEU A 293 -14.36 14.53 -6.06
CA LEU A 293 -13.24 15.23 -5.41
C LEU A 293 -12.15 15.66 -6.40
N ILE A 294 -11.81 14.80 -7.36
CA ILE A 294 -10.77 15.07 -8.37
C ILE A 294 -11.27 16.06 -9.43
N ILE A 295 -12.48 15.85 -9.96
CA ILE A 295 -13.08 16.70 -10.99
C ILE A 295 -13.27 18.12 -10.47
N GLU A 296 -13.79 18.27 -9.25
CA GLU A 296 -14.10 19.55 -8.61
C GLU A 296 -12.88 20.24 -7.98
N ASP A 297 -11.69 19.63 -8.05
CA ASP A 297 -10.43 20.17 -7.48
C ASP A 297 -10.48 20.36 -5.95
N ARG A 298 -11.13 19.43 -5.26
CA ARG A 298 -11.39 19.50 -3.81
C ARG A 298 -10.43 18.65 -2.98
N LEU A 299 -9.30 18.24 -3.56
CA LEU A 299 -8.34 17.38 -2.88
C LEU A 299 -7.50 18.08 -1.82
N LYS A 300 -7.38 19.41 -1.88
CA LYS A 300 -6.65 20.17 -0.87
C LYS A 300 -7.28 19.94 0.50
N ASP A 301 -6.45 19.54 1.47
CA ASP A 301 -6.86 19.26 2.85
C ASP A 301 -7.91 18.14 2.99
N SER A 302 -8.17 17.36 1.93
CA SER A 302 -9.15 16.26 1.91
C SER A 302 -8.64 14.98 2.58
N SER A 303 -7.32 14.86 2.75
CA SER A 303 -6.71 13.74 3.45
C SER A 303 -6.05 14.23 4.73
N LYS A 304 -6.30 13.50 5.82
CA LYS A 304 -5.63 13.72 7.09
C LYS A 304 -4.20 13.16 7.09
N TRP A 305 -3.97 12.10 6.31
CA TRP A 305 -2.74 11.32 6.33
C TRP A 305 -1.80 11.66 5.16
N TYR A 306 -2.34 12.03 4.01
CA TYR A 306 -1.58 12.19 2.78
C TYR A 306 -1.51 13.68 2.42
N PRO A 307 -0.40 14.37 2.76
CA PRO A 307 -0.31 15.82 2.61
C PRO A 307 -0.27 16.27 1.14
N ASP A 308 0.20 15.39 0.26
CA ASP A 308 0.50 15.73 -1.13
C ASP A 308 -0.54 15.16 -2.08
N THR A 309 -1.14 16.03 -2.92
CA THR A 309 -2.14 15.64 -3.92
C THR A 309 -1.63 14.60 -4.91
N VAL A 310 -0.33 14.62 -5.24
CA VAL A 310 0.28 13.62 -6.12
C VAL A 310 0.19 12.21 -5.55
N THR A 311 0.25 12.04 -4.23
CA THR A 311 0.09 10.73 -3.57
C THR A 311 -1.34 10.22 -3.76
N ILE A 312 -2.32 11.12 -3.70
CA ILE A 312 -3.73 10.79 -3.98
C ILE A 312 -3.91 10.38 -5.45
N TYR A 313 -3.33 11.12 -6.39
CA TYR A 313 -3.34 10.75 -7.81
C TYR A 313 -2.66 9.40 -8.06
N TYR A 314 -1.51 9.15 -7.44
CA TYR A 314 -0.81 7.87 -7.53
C TYR A 314 -1.66 6.71 -7.01
N ALA A 315 -2.28 6.84 -5.83
CA ALA A 315 -3.19 5.81 -5.30
C ALA A 315 -4.40 5.58 -6.21
N THR A 316 -4.98 6.66 -6.75
CA THR A 316 -6.14 6.60 -7.66
C THR A 316 -5.79 5.89 -8.97
N THR A 317 -4.66 6.21 -9.59
CA THR A 317 -4.23 5.55 -10.83
C THR A 317 -3.86 4.08 -10.61
N ARG A 318 -3.31 3.71 -9.45
CA ARG A 318 -3.16 2.29 -9.06
C ARG A 318 -4.52 1.60 -8.93
N ALA A 319 -5.51 2.28 -8.36
CA ALA A 319 -6.87 1.75 -8.26
C ALA A 319 -7.47 1.51 -9.64
N MET A 320 -7.32 2.46 -10.58
CA MET A 320 -7.74 2.30 -11.98
C MET A 320 -7.17 1.02 -12.60
N MET A 321 -5.85 0.80 -12.46
CA MET A 321 -5.18 -0.41 -13.00
C MET A 321 -5.69 -1.72 -12.38
N CYS A 322 -6.12 -1.69 -11.12
CA CYS A 322 -6.61 -2.87 -10.42
C CYS A 322 -8.10 -3.14 -10.63
N ALA A 323 -8.88 -2.10 -10.95
CA ALA A 323 -10.33 -2.09 -10.91
C ALA A 323 -10.97 -1.75 -12.27
N GLU A 324 -10.27 -1.91 -13.39
CA GLU A 324 -10.81 -1.59 -14.72
C GLU A 324 -12.21 -2.21 -14.95
N PRO A 325 -13.19 -1.42 -15.46
CA PRO A 325 -13.07 -0.05 -15.98
C PRO A 325 -13.36 1.08 -14.97
N ALA A 326 -13.39 0.79 -13.66
CA ALA A 326 -13.69 1.81 -12.65
C ALA A 326 -12.72 2.99 -12.74
N LEU A 327 -13.24 4.21 -12.54
CA LEU A 327 -12.50 5.47 -12.55
C LEU A 327 -11.84 5.84 -13.90
N ASP A 328 -12.07 5.10 -14.99
CA ASP A 328 -11.42 5.36 -16.29
C ASP A 328 -11.79 6.74 -16.86
N SER A 329 -12.96 7.27 -16.47
CA SER A 329 -13.40 8.63 -16.78
C SER A 329 -12.41 9.71 -16.33
N LEU A 330 -11.62 9.44 -15.27
CA LEU A 330 -10.64 10.36 -14.71
C LEU A 330 -9.32 10.38 -15.49
N ARG A 331 -9.07 9.43 -16.40
CA ARG A 331 -7.80 9.31 -17.11
C ARG A 331 -7.28 10.62 -17.73
N PRO A 332 -8.06 11.34 -18.57
CA PRO A 332 -7.61 12.62 -19.12
C PRO A 332 -7.45 13.71 -18.04
N ILE A 333 -8.33 13.73 -17.04
CA ILE A 333 -8.32 14.75 -15.98
C ILE A 333 -7.08 14.59 -15.10
N LEU A 334 -6.77 13.36 -14.69
CA LEU A 334 -5.58 13.05 -13.91
C LEU A 334 -4.30 13.37 -14.68
N ALA A 335 -4.26 13.09 -15.99
CA ALA A 335 -3.12 13.46 -16.82
C ALA A 335 -2.86 14.97 -16.76
N ASP A 336 -3.89 15.79 -17.03
CA ASP A 336 -3.77 17.25 -17.00
C ASP A 336 -3.36 17.75 -15.61
N ARG A 337 -4.02 17.25 -14.55
CA ARG A 337 -3.73 17.63 -13.16
C ARG A 337 -2.31 17.28 -12.73
N ILE A 338 -1.83 16.08 -13.07
CA ILE A 338 -0.46 15.66 -12.73
C ILE A 338 0.55 16.53 -13.51
N LEU A 339 0.34 16.77 -14.80
CA LEU A 339 1.23 17.59 -15.62
C LEU A 339 1.30 19.04 -15.13
N ASP A 340 0.17 19.59 -14.69
CA ASP A 340 0.09 20.94 -14.11
C ASP A 340 0.91 21.07 -12.82
N LEU A 341 0.96 20.03 -11.98
CA LEU A 341 1.85 20.00 -10.80
C LEU A 341 3.34 20.14 -11.20
N GLY A 342 3.71 19.68 -12.39
CA GLY A 342 5.08 19.74 -12.91
C GLY A 342 5.48 21.10 -13.48
N GLY A 343 4.58 22.09 -13.51
CA GLY A 343 4.85 23.45 -14.00
C GLY A 343 5.35 23.50 -15.45
N GLY A 344 4.95 22.54 -16.28
CA GLY A 344 5.42 22.37 -17.67
C GLY A 344 6.90 21.96 -17.82
N LYS A 345 7.63 21.78 -16.70
CA LYS A 345 9.04 21.38 -16.67
C LYS A 345 9.24 19.96 -16.09
N GLY A 346 8.17 19.30 -15.66
CA GLY A 346 8.23 17.99 -15.00
C GLY A 346 8.85 18.05 -13.61
N GLU A 347 8.71 19.17 -12.90
CA GLU A 347 9.22 19.32 -11.52
C GLU A 347 8.07 19.16 -10.53
N PHE A 348 7.74 17.90 -10.20
CA PHE A 348 6.60 17.56 -9.33
C PHE A 348 6.86 17.75 -7.82
N GLY A 349 7.67 18.72 -7.43
CA GLY A 349 8.07 18.91 -6.03
C GLY A 349 9.31 18.09 -5.64
N ASN A 350 9.27 17.36 -4.52
CA ASN A 350 10.38 16.54 -4.02
C ASN A 350 10.55 15.24 -4.84
N LEU A 351 11.54 14.41 -4.47
CA LEU A 351 11.86 13.22 -5.24
C LEU A 351 10.81 12.11 -5.14
N LEU A 352 10.21 11.92 -3.97
CA LEU A 352 9.12 10.96 -3.77
C LEU A 352 7.90 11.34 -4.62
N GLN A 353 7.51 12.62 -4.57
CA GLN A 353 6.44 13.18 -5.40
C GLN A 353 6.74 13.02 -6.90
N THR A 354 8.01 13.20 -7.30
CA THR A 354 8.44 12.97 -8.68
C THR A 354 8.29 11.50 -9.09
N ALA A 355 8.71 10.58 -8.24
CA ALA A 355 8.57 9.15 -8.51
C ALA A 355 7.09 8.73 -8.62
N GLN A 356 6.25 9.20 -7.69
CA GLN A 356 4.81 8.95 -7.71
C GLN A 356 4.11 9.56 -8.93
N ALA A 357 4.46 10.77 -9.34
CA ALA A 357 3.91 11.40 -10.57
C ALA A 357 4.28 10.61 -11.82
N VAL A 358 5.55 10.18 -11.94
CA VAL A 358 6.03 9.34 -13.05
C VAL A 358 5.25 8.02 -13.09
N SER A 359 5.13 7.33 -11.96
CA SER A 359 4.39 6.08 -11.89
C SER A 359 2.89 6.28 -12.20
N ALA A 360 2.30 7.38 -11.72
CA ALA A 360 0.90 7.71 -11.99
C ALA A 360 0.65 7.97 -13.48
N LEU A 361 1.51 8.75 -14.14
CA LEU A 361 1.44 9.02 -15.59
C LEU A 361 1.61 7.74 -16.41
N TYR A 362 2.51 6.84 -16.00
CA TYR A 362 2.65 5.54 -16.65
C TYR A 362 1.38 4.69 -16.52
N ASN A 363 0.79 4.62 -15.31
CA ASN A 363 -0.44 3.86 -15.08
C ASN A 363 -1.64 4.37 -15.92
N ILE A 364 -1.58 5.58 -16.46
CA ILE A 364 -2.63 6.16 -17.31
C ILE A 364 -2.21 6.33 -18.78
N ASP A 365 -1.10 5.69 -19.19
CA ASP A 365 -0.55 5.73 -20.55
C ASP A 365 -0.26 7.17 -21.03
N ARG A 366 0.39 7.96 -20.17
CA ARG A 366 0.76 9.37 -20.42
C ARG A 366 2.20 9.71 -20.06
N LEU A 367 3.07 8.71 -19.91
CA LEU A 367 4.47 8.94 -19.54
C LEU A 367 5.23 9.72 -20.63
N GLU A 368 4.82 9.61 -21.90
CA GLU A 368 5.37 10.35 -23.03
C GLU A 368 5.10 11.86 -22.97
N SER A 369 4.18 12.30 -22.10
CA SER A 369 3.85 13.71 -21.90
C SER A 369 4.91 14.48 -21.10
N ILE A 370 5.96 13.82 -20.62
CA ILE A 370 7.04 14.43 -19.85
C ILE A 370 8.42 14.17 -20.47
N ASP A 371 9.41 14.97 -20.08
CA ASP A 371 10.81 14.75 -20.47
C ASP A 371 11.41 13.56 -19.69
N VAL A 372 11.24 12.36 -20.23
CA VAL A 372 11.73 11.09 -19.66
C VAL A 372 13.22 11.14 -19.34
N LYS A 373 14.05 11.71 -20.24
CA LYS A 373 15.51 11.79 -20.03
C LYS A 373 15.83 12.62 -18.80
N ARG A 374 15.19 13.78 -18.68
CA ARG A 374 15.37 14.66 -17.52
C ARG A 374 14.94 13.99 -16.22
N GLN A 375 13.85 13.22 -16.23
CA GLN A 375 13.42 12.50 -15.02
C GLN A 375 14.40 11.41 -14.61
N VAL A 376 14.92 10.62 -15.57
CA VAL A 376 15.97 9.63 -15.30
C VAL A 376 17.21 10.29 -14.71
N GLU A 377 17.68 11.38 -15.32
CA GLU A 377 18.84 12.12 -14.82
C GLU A 377 18.60 12.68 -13.41
N ARG A 378 17.39 13.17 -13.14
CA ARG A 378 17.00 13.68 -11.83
C ARG A 378 17.02 12.59 -10.77
N ILE A 379 16.35 11.46 -11.02
CA ILE A 379 16.27 10.36 -10.05
C ILE A 379 17.66 9.77 -9.81
N ILE A 380 18.42 9.45 -10.86
CA ILE A 380 19.79 8.93 -10.71
C ILE A 380 20.71 9.94 -10.01
N GLY A 381 20.58 11.22 -10.35
CA GLY A 381 21.39 12.31 -9.78
C GLY A 381 21.17 12.50 -8.27
N SER A 382 20.01 12.09 -7.75
CA SER A 382 19.68 12.15 -6.32
C SER A 382 20.01 10.85 -5.55
N GLN A 383 20.48 9.80 -6.22
CA GLN A 383 20.85 8.55 -5.55
C GLN A 383 22.15 8.73 -4.75
N ARG A 384 22.15 8.28 -3.49
CA ARG A 384 23.31 8.27 -2.61
C ARG A 384 24.31 7.17 -3.00
N GLU A 385 25.51 7.24 -2.43
CA GLU A 385 26.59 6.27 -2.71
C GLU A 385 26.26 4.84 -2.29
N ASP A 386 25.49 4.69 -1.21
CA ASP A 386 25.01 3.39 -0.72
C ASP A 386 23.87 2.80 -1.55
N GLY A 387 23.37 3.53 -2.57
CA GLY A 387 22.27 3.11 -3.44
C GLY A 387 20.90 3.60 -3.00
N SER A 388 20.77 4.20 -1.82
CA SER A 388 19.50 4.73 -1.34
C SER A 388 19.11 6.08 -1.98
N TRP A 389 17.85 6.44 -1.80
CA TRP A 389 17.35 7.80 -2.04
C TRP A 389 16.98 8.51 -0.73
N PRO A 390 16.90 9.85 -0.73
CA PRO A 390 16.67 10.63 0.48
C PRO A 390 15.42 10.23 1.25
N GLU A 391 15.48 10.35 2.55
CA GLU A 391 14.31 10.24 3.41
C GLU A 391 13.37 11.41 3.15
N LEU A 392 12.12 11.11 2.85
CA LEU A 392 11.09 12.11 2.58
C LEU A 392 9.81 11.72 3.33
N LEU A 393 9.03 12.74 3.72
CA LEU A 393 7.69 12.54 4.28
C LEU A 393 6.81 11.82 3.24
N ALA A 394 6.31 10.64 3.59
CA ALA A 394 5.42 9.86 2.74
C ALA A 394 3.95 10.09 3.13
N PHE A 395 3.67 10.11 4.42
CA PHE A 395 2.35 10.35 5.00
C PHE A 395 2.49 10.67 6.49
N GLY A 396 1.42 11.13 7.13
CA GLY A 396 1.41 11.48 8.54
C GLY A 396 0.30 12.47 8.86
N ASP A 397 -0.04 12.54 10.14
CA ASP A 397 -1.08 13.45 10.63
C ASP A 397 -0.59 14.90 10.67
N GLN A 398 -1.13 15.71 9.77
CA GLN A 398 -0.82 17.15 9.67
C GLN A 398 -1.63 18.01 10.64
N SER A 399 -2.65 17.44 11.29
CA SER A 399 -3.70 18.18 12.01
C SER A 399 -3.67 17.97 13.52
N LEU A 400 -3.18 16.82 14.00
CA LEU A 400 -3.27 16.49 15.42
C LEU A 400 -2.22 17.19 16.28
N ARG A 401 -2.70 17.60 17.45
CA ARG A 401 -1.91 17.97 18.63
C ARG A 401 -2.08 16.86 19.65
N TRP A 402 -1.31 15.78 19.52
CA TRP A 402 -1.34 14.67 20.48
C TRP A 402 -0.68 15.10 21.81
N GLY A 403 -1.37 15.91 22.61
CA GLY A 403 -0.72 16.57 23.76
C GLY A 403 0.56 17.30 23.33
N ALA A 404 1.65 17.12 24.08
CA ALA A 404 2.98 17.69 23.77
C ALA A 404 3.69 17.05 22.55
N PHE A 405 3.10 16.05 21.88
CA PHE A 405 3.77 15.24 20.84
C PHE A 405 3.44 15.63 19.38
N GLY A 406 2.74 16.75 19.15
CA GLY A 406 2.63 17.47 17.86
C GLY A 406 2.18 16.67 16.62
N GLN A 407 2.50 17.24 15.43
CA GLN A 407 2.23 16.66 14.10
C GLN A 407 3.20 15.51 13.82
N ILE A 408 2.68 14.37 13.35
CA ILE A 408 3.49 13.14 13.19
C ILE A 408 3.68 12.84 11.70
N GLY A 409 4.92 12.59 11.30
CA GLY A 409 5.30 12.19 9.95
C GLY A 409 5.89 10.78 9.92
N HIS A 410 5.70 10.11 8.79
CA HIS A 410 6.26 8.82 8.45
C HIS A 410 7.05 8.92 7.14
N GLY A 411 8.25 8.37 7.14
CA GLY A 411 9.11 8.33 5.97
C GLY A 411 10.36 7.50 6.24
N SER A 412 11.02 7.04 5.19
CA SER A 412 12.34 6.41 5.30
C SER A 412 13.01 6.41 3.93
N GLU A 413 14.31 6.20 3.92
CA GLU A 413 15.06 6.03 2.68
C GLU A 413 14.65 4.75 1.94
N SER A 414 14.22 3.71 2.65
CA SER A 414 13.69 2.49 2.04
C SER A 414 12.39 2.76 1.29
N VAL A 415 11.46 3.53 1.87
CA VAL A 415 10.21 3.94 1.21
C VAL A 415 10.51 4.74 -0.05
N THR A 416 11.29 5.82 0.03
CA THR A 416 11.64 6.62 -1.15
C THR A 416 12.37 5.79 -2.21
N THR A 417 13.25 4.88 -1.79
CA THR A 417 14.00 4.00 -2.71
C THR A 417 13.07 3.07 -3.48
N ALA A 418 12.08 2.45 -2.84
CA ALA A 418 11.11 1.59 -3.52
C ALA A 418 10.37 2.34 -4.63
N PHE A 419 9.86 3.55 -4.33
CA PHE A 419 9.20 4.40 -5.33
C PHE A 419 10.15 4.87 -6.43
N CYS A 420 11.40 5.21 -6.11
CA CYS A 420 12.38 5.61 -7.13
C CYS A 420 12.72 4.46 -8.08
N ILE A 421 12.80 3.21 -7.57
CA ILE A 421 12.95 2.02 -8.41
C ILE A 421 11.74 1.86 -9.32
N GLU A 422 10.52 1.99 -8.78
CA GLU A 422 9.25 1.95 -9.52
C GLU A 422 9.25 2.89 -10.73
N ALA A 423 9.66 4.14 -10.48
CA ALA A 423 9.69 5.18 -11.49
C ALA A 423 10.80 4.94 -12.51
N LEU A 424 11.97 4.47 -12.06
CA LEU A 424 13.08 4.15 -12.96
C LEU A 424 12.76 2.96 -13.87
N GLU A 425 12.11 1.92 -13.39
CA GLU A 425 11.69 0.77 -14.22
C GLU A 425 10.87 1.26 -15.44
N ARG A 426 9.85 2.08 -15.17
CA ARG A 426 8.98 2.68 -16.19
C ARG A 426 9.69 3.62 -17.14
N LEU A 427 10.54 4.50 -16.59
CA LEU A 427 11.29 5.45 -17.41
C LEU A 427 12.33 4.76 -18.29
N VAL A 428 12.96 3.69 -17.80
CA VAL A 428 13.93 2.93 -18.58
C VAL A 428 13.22 2.17 -19.70
N GLU A 429 12.08 1.54 -19.41
CA GLU A 429 11.22 0.93 -20.45
C GLU A 429 10.90 1.94 -21.56
N ALA A 430 10.46 3.16 -21.20
CA ALA A 430 10.16 4.22 -22.16
C ALA A 430 11.38 4.74 -22.94
N LEU A 431 12.61 4.61 -22.42
CA LEU A 431 13.84 4.94 -23.14
C LEU A 431 14.32 3.82 -24.08
N GLU A 432 13.85 2.59 -23.84
CA GLU A 432 14.20 1.38 -24.61
C GLU A 432 13.20 1.11 -25.75
N ALA A 433 11.97 1.60 -25.62
CA ALA A 433 10.97 1.68 -26.69
C ALA A 433 11.39 2.66 -27.80
#